data_AF-E5ANU9-F1
#
_entry.id   AF-E5ANU9-F1
#
_cell.length_a   1.000
_cell.length_b   1.000
_cell.length_c   1.000
_cell.angle_alpha   90.00
_cell.angle_beta   90.00
_cell.angle_gamma   90.00
#
_symmetry.space_group_name_H-M   'P 1'
#
loop_
_entity.id
_entity.type
_entity.pdbx_description
1 polymer ?
#
loop_
_entity_poly.entity_id
_entity_poly.type
_entity_poly.pdbx_seq_one_letter_code
_entity_poly.pdbx_strand_id
1 'polypeptide(L)'
;MKKLFFSCAIFLLASQAYAIGYFSRACRVDQIPGPLRGVATEFFYLLGAPLWVKNIWAQPDLNRYWILESITTDYFQSRYYLYAKQTITQWHTWANISGWIGAMTRTSPFYTEGLPVWGHNSNAMRFEHNRRFLYSARAGSPEIVEKTEYIPGASPYSNRWRVQGEHRYYDPERGKNIKLGESLAEDCNLSVGWLP
;
A
#
# COMPACT_ATOMS: atom_id res chain seq x y z
N MET A 1 -0.51 35.65 53.69
CA MET A 1 0.19 34.68 52.81
C MET A 1 -0.83 34.07 51.86
N LYS A 2 -0.81 34.43 50.57
CA LYS A 2 -1.80 33.97 49.57
C LYS A 2 -1.31 32.65 48.96
N LYS A 3 -2.06 31.56 49.14
CA LYS A 3 -1.77 30.26 48.54
C LYS A 3 -2.26 30.27 47.09
N LEU A 4 -1.35 30.30 46.12
CA LEU A 4 -1.67 30.03 44.71
C LEU A 4 -1.88 28.53 44.54
N PHE A 5 -3.12 28.11 44.32
CA PHE A 5 -3.44 26.79 43.81
C PHE A 5 -3.10 26.76 42.32
N PHE A 6 -1.95 26.19 41.97
CA PHE A 6 -1.64 25.79 40.61
C PHE A 6 -2.49 24.56 40.28
N SER A 7 -3.68 24.79 39.73
CA SER A 7 -4.47 23.74 39.09
C SER A 7 -3.72 23.34 37.82
N CYS A 8 -2.91 22.29 37.93
CA CYS A 8 -2.32 21.61 36.79
C CYS A 8 -3.47 20.91 36.05
N ALA A 9 -4.13 21.67 35.18
CA ALA A 9 -5.05 21.12 34.19
C ALA A 9 -4.20 20.23 33.28
N ILE A 10 -4.10 18.95 33.66
CA ILE A 10 -3.68 17.86 32.79
C ILE A 10 -4.68 17.91 31.64
N PHE A 11 -4.28 18.60 30.57
CA PHE A 11 -4.85 18.42 29.25
C PHE A 11 -4.65 16.94 28.94
N LEU A 12 -5.67 16.14 29.25
CA LEU A 12 -5.98 14.90 28.55
C LEU A 12 -6.14 15.31 27.09
N LEU A 13 -5.00 15.43 26.41
CA LEU A 13 -4.91 15.46 24.96
C LEU A 13 -5.53 14.13 24.55
N ALA A 14 -6.84 14.13 24.32
CA ALA A 14 -7.51 13.11 23.56
C ALA A 14 -6.66 12.97 22.31
N SER A 15 -5.91 11.87 22.22
CA SER A 15 -5.11 11.54 21.06
C SER A 15 -6.11 11.35 19.94
N GLN A 16 -6.44 12.44 19.25
CA GLN A 16 -7.20 12.37 18.04
C GLN A 16 -6.34 11.53 17.10
N ALA A 17 -6.75 10.28 16.91
CA ALA A 17 -6.05 9.33 16.07
C ALA A 17 -6.18 9.83 14.62
N TYR A 18 -5.19 10.61 14.20
CA TYR A 18 -5.14 11.27 12.89
C TYR A 18 -4.28 10.52 11.87
N ALA A 19 -3.67 9.42 12.27
CA ALA A 19 -2.62 8.81 11.48
C ALA A 19 -3.18 7.66 10.63
N ILE A 20 -4.18 8.00 9.81
CA ILE A 20 -4.69 7.10 8.78
C ILE A 20 -4.14 7.59 7.44
N GLY A 21 -3.36 6.74 6.78
CA GLY A 21 -2.81 6.99 5.44
C GLY A 21 -3.38 6.04 4.41
N TYR A 22 -3.11 6.33 3.15
CA TYR A 22 -3.47 5.45 2.05
C TYR A 22 -2.59 5.72 0.81
N PHE A 23 -2.39 4.69 0.00
CA PHE A 23 -1.70 4.80 -1.29
C PHE A 23 -2.05 3.63 -2.23
N SER A 24 -1.69 3.78 -3.51
CA SER A 24 -1.74 2.72 -4.51
C SER A 24 -0.36 2.51 -5.16
N ARG A 25 -0.20 1.36 -5.83
CA ARG A 25 0.98 1.01 -6.63
C ARG A 25 0.54 0.30 -7.90
N ALA A 26 1.19 0.64 -9.01
CA ALA A 26 1.06 0.00 -10.30
C ALA A 26 2.45 -0.13 -10.92
N CYS A 27 3.22 -1.11 -10.44
CA CYS A 27 4.66 -1.16 -10.67
C CYS A 27 5.09 -2.49 -11.24
N ARG A 28 5.92 -2.43 -12.27
CA ARG A 28 6.62 -3.60 -12.77
C ARG A 28 7.83 -3.87 -11.89
N VAL A 29 8.05 -5.12 -11.52
CA VAL A 29 9.08 -5.47 -10.53
C VAL A 29 10.48 -5.05 -11.00
N ASP A 30 10.77 -5.17 -12.30
CA ASP A 30 12.04 -4.72 -12.89
C ASP A 30 12.29 -3.20 -12.80
N GLN A 31 11.25 -2.37 -12.59
CA GLN A 31 11.37 -0.92 -12.43
C GLN A 31 11.79 -0.50 -11.02
N ILE A 32 11.80 -1.41 -10.05
CA ILE A 32 12.26 -1.12 -8.69
C ILE A 32 13.79 -0.87 -8.72
N PRO A 33 14.26 0.31 -8.28
CA PRO A 33 15.69 0.64 -8.27
C PRO A 33 16.51 -0.40 -7.51
N GLY A 34 17.68 -0.77 -8.04
CA GLY A 34 18.58 -1.76 -7.45
C GLY A 34 18.77 -1.63 -5.93
N PRO A 35 19.09 -0.42 -5.40
CA PRO A 35 19.25 -0.20 -3.96
C PRO A 35 18.00 -0.46 -3.12
N LEU A 36 16.80 -0.39 -3.70
CA LEU A 36 15.53 -0.57 -3.01
C LEU A 36 14.99 -1.99 -3.09
N ARG A 37 15.57 -2.86 -3.92
CA ARG A 37 15.06 -4.22 -4.18
C ARG A 37 14.91 -5.07 -2.93
N GLY A 38 15.95 -5.13 -2.10
CA GLY A 38 15.93 -5.91 -0.86
C GLY A 38 14.87 -5.40 0.14
N VAL A 39 14.80 -4.09 0.31
CA VAL A 39 13.80 -3.43 1.18
C VAL A 39 12.38 -3.68 0.64
N ALA A 40 12.19 -3.58 -0.67
CA ALA A 40 10.90 -3.81 -1.31
C ALA A 40 10.43 -5.26 -1.14
N THR A 41 11.29 -6.26 -1.39
CA THR A 41 10.91 -7.67 -1.19
C THR A 41 10.59 -8.01 0.25
N GLU A 42 11.32 -7.43 1.20
CA GLU A 42 11.04 -7.67 2.60
C GLU A 42 9.72 -7.00 3.01
N PHE A 43 9.44 -5.81 2.49
CA PHE A 43 8.14 -5.16 2.67
C PHE A 43 6.99 -5.96 2.05
N PHE A 44 7.17 -6.56 0.86
CA PHE A 44 6.14 -7.42 0.28
C PHE A 44 5.91 -8.67 1.14
N TYR A 45 6.98 -9.31 1.58
CA TYR A 45 6.88 -10.48 2.45
C TYR A 45 6.08 -10.19 3.73
N LEU A 46 6.33 -9.04 4.36
CA LEU A 46 5.53 -8.57 5.49
C LEU A 46 4.03 -8.39 5.20
N LEU A 47 3.71 -7.87 4.04
CA LEU A 47 2.33 -7.67 3.60
C LEU A 47 1.64 -9.00 3.21
N GLY A 48 2.30 -10.13 3.45
CA GLY A 48 1.77 -11.48 3.19
C GLY A 48 2.25 -12.10 1.88
N ALA A 49 3.25 -11.53 1.19
CA ALA A 49 3.77 -12.17 -0.02
C ALA A 49 4.42 -13.53 0.29
N PRO A 50 4.25 -14.53 -0.57
CA PRO A 50 4.89 -15.84 -0.41
C PRO A 50 6.42 -15.76 -0.54
N LEU A 51 7.13 -16.73 0.04
CA LEU A 51 8.60 -16.76 0.09
C LEU A 51 9.28 -16.65 -1.29
N TRP A 52 8.63 -17.12 -2.37
CA TRP A 52 9.20 -17.04 -3.71
C TRP A 52 9.42 -15.59 -4.17
N VAL A 53 8.64 -14.62 -3.64
CA VAL A 53 8.81 -13.19 -3.93
C VAL A 53 10.15 -12.65 -3.45
N LYS A 54 10.76 -13.24 -2.40
CA LYS A 54 12.12 -12.85 -1.98
C LYS A 54 13.18 -13.13 -3.05
N ASN A 55 12.95 -14.15 -3.88
CA ASN A 55 13.85 -14.56 -4.97
C ASN A 55 13.37 -14.08 -6.35
N ILE A 56 12.40 -13.17 -6.41
CA ILE A 56 11.80 -12.75 -7.68
C ILE A 56 12.81 -12.14 -8.65
N TRP A 57 13.86 -11.52 -8.13
CA TRP A 57 14.92 -10.88 -8.91
C TRP A 57 15.71 -11.83 -9.81
N ALA A 58 15.66 -13.14 -9.54
CA ALA A 58 16.31 -14.16 -10.35
C ALA A 58 15.44 -14.68 -11.52
N GLN A 59 14.17 -14.21 -11.63
CA GLN A 59 13.27 -14.67 -12.68
C GLN A 59 13.70 -14.11 -14.05
N PRO A 60 13.81 -14.95 -15.09
CA PRO A 60 14.25 -14.51 -16.42
C PRO A 60 13.26 -13.58 -17.12
N ASP A 61 11.98 -13.62 -16.71
CA ASP A 61 10.88 -12.80 -17.24
C ASP A 61 10.38 -11.77 -16.22
N LEU A 62 11.29 -11.17 -15.45
CA LEU A 62 10.99 -10.18 -14.41
C LEU A 62 10.07 -9.03 -14.87
N ASN A 63 10.16 -8.66 -16.15
CA ASN A 63 9.32 -7.64 -16.79
C ASN A 63 7.84 -8.04 -16.96
N ARG A 64 7.44 -9.25 -16.58
CA ARG A 64 6.03 -9.70 -16.58
C ARG A 64 5.40 -9.68 -15.20
N TYR A 65 6.20 -9.43 -14.16
CA TYR A 65 5.73 -9.39 -12.79
C TYR A 65 5.36 -7.97 -12.40
N TRP A 66 4.17 -7.81 -11.85
CA TRP A 66 3.59 -6.53 -11.49
C TRP A 66 3.08 -6.54 -10.05
N ILE A 67 3.07 -5.36 -9.47
CA ILE A 67 2.52 -5.07 -8.14
C ILE A 67 1.38 -4.08 -8.37
N LEU A 68 0.16 -4.60 -8.31
CA LEU A 68 -1.08 -3.85 -8.52
C LEU A 68 -1.93 -3.92 -7.25
N GLU A 69 -1.86 -2.86 -6.44
CA GLU A 69 -2.54 -2.83 -5.15
C GLU A 69 -2.87 -1.43 -4.65
N SER A 70 -3.86 -1.38 -3.77
CA SER A 70 -4.20 -0.23 -2.94
C SER A 70 -4.19 -0.64 -1.48
N ILE A 71 -3.59 0.21 -0.63
CA ILE A 71 -3.42 -0.06 0.79
C ILE A 71 -3.94 1.13 1.60
N THR A 72 -4.76 0.84 2.60
CA THR A 72 -5.25 1.78 3.62
C THR A 72 -4.63 1.40 4.96
N THR A 73 -4.11 2.36 5.71
CA THR A 73 -3.16 2.06 6.79
C THR A 73 -3.36 2.94 8.00
N ASP A 74 -3.14 2.38 9.19
CA ASP A 74 -3.12 3.10 10.47
C ASP A 74 -1.73 3.00 11.09
N TYR A 75 -1.24 4.14 11.55
CA TYR A 75 0.12 4.31 12.02
C TYR A 75 0.31 4.21 13.54
N PHE A 76 -0.77 4.14 14.33
CA PHE A 76 -0.64 4.18 15.79
C PHE A 76 -1.44 3.13 16.55
N GLN A 77 -2.71 2.89 16.24
CA GLN A 77 -3.57 2.02 17.05
C GLN A 77 -4.47 1.15 16.18
N SER A 78 -4.87 -0.02 16.67
CA SER A 78 -5.82 -0.90 15.95
C SER A 78 -7.27 -0.43 16.03
N ARG A 79 -7.51 0.87 16.24
CA ARG A 79 -8.83 1.41 16.57
C ARG A 79 -9.80 1.27 15.40
N TYR A 80 -9.30 1.41 14.17
CA TYR A 80 -10.11 1.46 12.98
C TYR A 80 -10.11 0.14 12.23
N TYR A 81 -11.28 -0.29 11.73
CA TYR A 81 -11.33 -1.29 10.66
C TYR A 81 -11.04 -0.59 9.34
N LEU A 82 -10.00 -1.05 8.65
CA LEU A 82 -9.51 -0.42 7.43
C LEU A 82 -10.15 -1.11 6.21
N TYR A 83 -10.33 -0.34 5.14
CA TYR A 83 -10.86 -0.84 3.89
C TYR A 83 -10.10 -0.23 2.72
N ALA A 84 -9.76 -1.09 1.76
CA ALA A 84 -9.23 -0.69 0.47
C ALA A 84 -10.06 -1.34 -0.64
N LYS A 85 -10.26 -0.57 -1.71
CA LYS A 85 -10.72 -1.06 -3.00
C LYS A 85 -9.74 -0.59 -4.04
N GLN A 86 -9.47 -1.42 -5.03
CA GLN A 86 -8.68 -1.02 -6.19
C GLN A 86 -9.41 -1.35 -7.48
N THR A 87 -9.27 -0.44 -8.45
CA THR A 87 -9.64 -0.63 -9.84
C THR A 87 -8.38 -0.60 -10.68
N ILE A 88 -8.11 -1.71 -11.36
CA ILE A 88 -6.96 -1.90 -12.23
C ILE A 88 -7.41 -1.61 -13.66
N THR A 89 -6.67 -0.73 -14.33
CA THR A 89 -6.83 -0.43 -15.76
C THR A 89 -5.54 -0.68 -16.50
N GLN A 90 -5.64 -1.14 -17.75
CA GLN A 90 -4.51 -1.30 -18.65
C GLN A 90 -4.61 -0.26 -19.76
N TRP A 91 -3.49 0.34 -20.13
CA TRP A 91 -3.44 1.18 -21.33
C TRP A 91 -3.65 0.30 -22.55
N HIS A 92 -4.43 0.76 -23.51
CA HIS A 92 -4.70 0.05 -24.75
C HIS A 92 -4.60 1.03 -25.92
N THR A 93 -4.06 0.54 -27.03
CA THR A 93 -3.97 1.29 -28.28
C THR A 93 -4.41 0.38 -29.42
N TRP A 94 -5.51 0.74 -30.09
CA TRP A 94 -6.03 0.02 -31.25
C TRP A 94 -6.64 0.98 -32.27
N ALA A 95 -6.30 0.78 -33.54
CA ALA A 95 -6.88 1.51 -34.67
C ALA A 95 -6.97 3.05 -34.46
N ASN A 96 -5.91 3.67 -33.94
CA ASN A 96 -5.77 5.10 -33.62
C ASN A 96 -6.51 5.61 -32.36
N ILE A 97 -7.15 4.74 -31.60
CA ILE A 97 -7.74 5.08 -30.31
C ILE A 97 -6.80 4.57 -29.22
N SER A 98 -6.45 5.44 -28.27
CA SER A 98 -5.71 5.06 -27.07
C SER A 98 -6.47 5.44 -25.81
N GLY A 99 -6.49 4.55 -24.83
CA GLY A 99 -7.20 4.80 -23.58
C GLY A 99 -6.94 3.74 -22.51
N TRP A 100 -7.43 4.02 -21.32
CA TRP A 100 -7.45 3.08 -20.21
C TRP A 100 -8.68 2.20 -20.30
N ILE A 101 -8.48 0.89 -20.34
CA ILE A 101 -9.57 -0.08 -20.31
C ILE A 101 -9.58 -0.76 -18.95
N GLY A 102 -10.77 -0.88 -18.35
CA GLY A 102 -10.98 -1.59 -17.09
C GLY A 102 -10.58 -3.05 -17.22
N ALA A 103 -9.65 -3.50 -16.39
CA ALA A 103 -9.19 -4.88 -16.38
C ALA A 103 -9.79 -5.66 -15.21
N MET A 104 -9.74 -5.12 -13.99
CA MET A 104 -10.17 -5.84 -12.80
C MET A 104 -10.48 -4.88 -11.64
N THR A 105 -11.37 -5.28 -10.74
CA THR A 105 -11.59 -4.61 -9.45
C THR A 105 -11.36 -5.62 -8.32
N ARG A 106 -10.63 -5.22 -7.27
CA ARG A 106 -10.41 -6.03 -6.07
C ARG A 106 -10.76 -5.21 -4.83
N THR A 107 -11.31 -5.86 -3.80
CA THR A 107 -11.72 -5.20 -2.56
C THR A 107 -11.25 -6.01 -1.38
N SER A 108 -10.84 -5.34 -0.30
CA SER A 108 -10.68 -5.98 0.99
C SER A 108 -12.01 -6.03 1.74
N PRO A 109 -12.19 -6.96 2.70
CA PRO A 109 -13.17 -6.75 3.77
C PRO A 109 -12.77 -5.53 4.62
N PHE A 110 -13.64 -5.12 5.55
CA PHE A 110 -13.22 -4.23 6.64
C PHE A 110 -12.43 -5.07 7.65
N TYR A 111 -11.13 -4.80 7.78
CA TYR A 111 -10.24 -5.53 8.69
C TYR A 111 -9.01 -4.70 9.03
N THR A 112 -8.26 -5.17 10.01
CA THR A 112 -7.06 -4.49 10.51
C THR A 112 -6.02 -5.56 10.75
N GLU A 113 -5.10 -5.72 9.81
CA GLU A 113 -4.00 -6.67 9.95
C GLU A 113 -2.78 -5.95 10.50
N GLY A 114 -2.30 -6.42 11.64
CA GLY A 114 -1.05 -5.94 12.23
C GLY A 114 0.14 -6.53 11.50
N LEU A 115 1.18 -5.74 11.27
CA LEU A 115 2.45 -6.30 10.79
C LEU A 115 3.09 -7.13 11.92
N PRO A 116 3.71 -8.29 11.60
CA PRO A 116 4.43 -9.07 12.60
C PRO A 116 5.58 -8.23 13.19
N VAL A 117 5.77 -8.29 14.51
CA VAL A 117 6.87 -7.58 15.21
C VAL A 117 8.20 -8.14 14.74
N TRP A 118 9.07 -7.27 14.22
CA TRP A 118 10.37 -7.71 13.71
C TRP A 118 11.38 -7.80 14.85
N GLY A 119 12.12 -8.91 14.90
CA GLY A 119 13.44 -8.89 15.51
C GLY A 119 14.36 -7.97 14.68
N HIS A 120 15.20 -7.18 15.35
CA HIS A 120 16.20 -6.19 14.90
C HIS A 120 16.77 -6.24 13.45
N ASN A 121 15.95 -6.31 12.41
CA ASN A 121 16.40 -6.18 11.02
C ASN A 121 16.48 -4.69 10.66
N SER A 122 17.67 -4.18 10.43
CA SER A 122 17.91 -2.74 10.21
C SER A 122 17.15 -2.17 9.01
N ASN A 123 16.88 -2.98 7.98
CA ASN A 123 16.14 -2.54 6.79
C ASN A 123 14.64 -2.42 7.05
N ALA A 124 14.12 -3.33 7.88
CA ALA A 124 12.77 -3.31 8.42
C ALA A 124 12.49 -2.06 9.24
N MET A 125 13.39 -1.81 10.19
CA MET A 125 13.27 -0.74 11.16
C MET A 125 13.26 0.61 10.45
N ARG A 126 13.99 0.77 9.35
CA ARG A 126 13.93 1.98 8.51
C ARG A 126 12.55 2.16 7.89
N PHE A 127 11.95 1.07 7.41
CA PHE A 127 10.59 1.10 6.88
C PHE A 127 9.57 1.41 7.99
N GLU A 128 9.60 0.68 9.10
CA GLU A 128 8.72 0.92 10.25
C GLU A 128 8.87 2.34 10.82
N HIS A 129 10.09 2.86 10.90
CA HIS A 129 10.34 4.20 11.43
C HIS A 129 9.78 5.32 10.53
N ASN A 130 10.03 5.23 9.22
CA ASN A 130 9.62 6.26 8.27
C ASN A 130 8.12 6.23 7.96
N ARG A 131 7.56 5.03 8.02
CA ARG A 131 6.27 4.74 7.43
C ARG A 131 5.25 4.42 8.54
N ARG A 132 5.69 4.04 9.74
CA ARG A 132 4.88 3.80 10.96
C ARG A 132 3.72 2.84 10.75
N PHE A 133 3.72 2.01 9.70
CA PHE A 133 2.63 1.11 9.38
C PHE A 133 2.55 0.05 10.46
N LEU A 134 1.59 0.18 11.37
CA LEU A 134 1.31 -0.84 12.35
C LEU A 134 0.18 -1.74 11.85
N TYR A 135 -0.80 -1.14 11.18
CA TYR A 135 -1.96 -1.85 10.68
C TYR A 135 -2.29 -1.48 9.24
N SER A 136 -2.81 -2.45 8.47
CA SER A 136 -3.24 -2.20 7.10
C SER A 136 -4.44 -3.03 6.68
N ALA A 137 -5.16 -2.52 5.68
CA ALA A 137 -6.04 -3.27 4.81
C ALA A 137 -5.58 -3.12 3.37
N ARG A 138 -5.57 -4.23 2.64
CA ARG A 138 -4.97 -4.33 1.31
C ARG A 138 -5.96 -4.88 0.30
N ALA A 139 -6.10 -4.19 -0.82
CA ALA A 139 -6.79 -4.69 -2.02
C ALA A 139 -5.75 -4.94 -3.11
N GLY A 140 -5.54 -6.20 -3.48
CA GLY A 140 -4.37 -6.65 -4.22
C GLY A 140 -4.46 -8.12 -4.62
N SER A 141 -3.53 -8.61 -5.44
CA SER A 141 -3.31 -10.06 -5.58
C SER A 141 -2.89 -10.64 -4.22
N PRO A 142 -3.39 -11.80 -3.76
CA PRO A 142 -2.92 -12.44 -2.52
C PRO A 142 -1.40 -12.63 -2.49
N GLU A 143 -0.78 -12.86 -3.65
CA GLU A 143 0.67 -13.06 -3.77
C GLU A 143 1.48 -11.76 -3.79
N ILE A 144 0.81 -10.61 -3.75
CA ILE A 144 1.34 -9.25 -3.95
C ILE A 144 1.85 -8.99 -5.34
N VAL A 145 2.76 -9.84 -5.78
CA VAL A 145 3.27 -9.84 -7.13
C VAL A 145 2.43 -10.79 -7.96
N GLU A 146 1.96 -10.32 -9.10
CA GLU A 146 1.24 -11.11 -10.07
C GLU A 146 1.96 -11.13 -11.40
N LYS A 147 1.96 -12.29 -12.04
CA LYS A 147 2.41 -12.43 -13.42
C LYS A 147 1.26 -12.01 -14.33
N THR A 148 1.36 -10.82 -14.92
CA THR A 148 0.33 -10.39 -15.86
C THR A 148 0.57 -11.08 -17.19
N GLU A 149 -0.38 -11.88 -17.63
CA GLU A 149 -0.36 -12.42 -18.98
C GLU A 149 -0.69 -11.32 -19.99
N TYR A 150 -0.16 -11.49 -21.20
CA TYR A 150 -0.58 -10.69 -22.34
C TYR A 150 -2.08 -10.89 -22.55
N ILE A 151 -2.88 -9.82 -22.43
CA ILE A 151 -4.32 -9.89 -22.74
C ILE A 151 -4.45 -9.98 -24.27
N PRO A 152 -5.05 -11.05 -24.83
CA PRO A 152 -5.29 -11.15 -26.27
C PRO A 152 -6.10 -9.95 -26.77
N GLY A 153 -5.58 -9.24 -27.77
CA GLY A 153 -6.19 -8.02 -28.28
C GLY A 153 -5.70 -6.73 -27.62
N ALA A 154 -4.92 -6.79 -26.53
CA ALA A 154 -4.12 -5.67 -26.08
C ALA A 154 -2.93 -5.45 -27.02
N SER A 155 -2.52 -4.20 -27.19
CA SER A 155 -1.28 -3.91 -27.90
C SER A 155 -0.14 -4.67 -27.20
N PRO A 156 0.68 -5.46 -27.92
CA PRO A 156 1.84 -6.12 -27.32
C PRO A 156 2.85 -5.12 -26.72
N TYR A 157 2.62 -3.82 -26.94
CA TYR A 157 3.44 -2.72 -26.46
C TYR A 157 2.91 -2.05 -25.19
N SER A 158 1.66 -2.30 -24.74
CA SER A 158 1.13 -1.59 -23.57
C SER A 158 1.41 -2.33 -22.24
N ASN A 159 2.68 -2.24 -21.83
CA ASN A 159 3.14 -2.61 -20.50
C ASN A 159 2.86 -1.49 -19.47
N ARG A 160 1.65 -0.92 -19.50
CA ARG A 160 1.27 0.19 -18.62
C ARG A 160 -0.02 -0.16 -17.89
N TRP A 161 0.10 -0.25 -16.58
CA TRP A 161 -1.01 -0.45 -15.68
C TRP A 161 -1.23 0.81 -14.85
N ARG A 162 -2.47 1.02 -14.47
CA ARG A 162 -2.88 2.09 -13.57
C ARG A 162 -3.80 1.50 -12.53
N VAL A 163 -3.54 1.84 -11.28
CA VAL A 163 -4.33 1.43 -10.12
C VAL A 163 -4.96 2.65 -9.49
N GLN A 164 -6.29 2.67 -9.45
CA GLN A 164 -7.06 3.67 -8.70
C GLN A 164 -7.60 3.03 -7.44
N GLY A 165 -7.19 3.56 -6.29
CA GLY A 165 -7.61 3.11 -4.97
C GLY A 165 -8.75 3.96 -4.40
N GLU A 166 -9.72 3.32 -3.75
CA GLU A 166 -10.71 3.96 -2.88
C GLU A 166 -10.47 3.47 -1.45
N HIS A 167 -10.35 4.43 -0.51
CA HIS A 167 -9.88 4.15 0.84
C HIS A 167 -10.89 4.63 1.88
N ARG A 168 -11.18 3.77 2.85
CA ARG A 168 -12.13 4.05 3.92
C ARG A 168 -11.65 3.45 5.22
N TYR A 169 -12.19 3.95 6.32
CA TYR A 169 -12.12 3.29 7.60
C TYR A 169 -13.47 3.31 8.30
N TYR A 170 -13.67 2.36 9.20
CA TYR A 170 -14.80 2.33 10.12
C TYR A 170 -14.29 2.60 11.53
N ASP A 171 -14.86 3.63 12.18
CA ASP A 171 -14.64 3.96 13.58
C ASP A 171 -15.74 3.33 14.44
N PRO A 172 -15.45 2.23 15.17
CA PRO A 172 -16.45 1.55 15.98
C PRO A 172 -16.97 2.39 17.14
N GLU A 173 -16.16 3.31 17.70
CA GLU A 173 -16.62 4.19 18.79
C GLU A 173 -17.69 5.17 18.31
N ARG A 174 -17.57 5.64 17.07
CA ARG A 174 -18.50 6.60 16.47
C ARG A 174 -19.59 5.94 15.63
N GLY A 175 -19.47 4.64 15.35
CA GLY A 175 -20.32 3.91 14.41
C GLY A 175 -20.28 4.49 12.99
N LYS A 176 -19.16 5.11 12.58
CA LYS A 176 -19.07 5.84 11.30
C LYS A 176 -18.12 5.17 10.33
N ASN A 177 -18.57 5.05 9.08
CA ASN A 177 -17.74 4.73 7.93
C ASN A 177 -17.31 6.04 7.26
N ILE A 178 -16.01 6.29 7.19
CA ILE A 178 -15.45 7.55 6.73
C ILE A 178 -14.58 7.28 5.50
N LYS A 179 -14.87 7.97 4.40
CA LYS A 179 -14.03 7.98 3.21
C LYS A 179 -12.79 8.83 3.50
N LEU A 180 -11.61 8.24 3.32
CA LEU A 180 -10.34 8.92 3.46
C LEU A 180 -10.00 9.71 2.19
N GLY A 181 -10.23 9.06 1.04
CA GLY A 181 -9.93 9.64 -0.25
C GLY A 181 -9.74 8.56 -1.31
N GLU A 182 -9.16 8.99 -2.42
CA GLU A 182 -8.78 8.14 -3.53
C GLU A 182 -7.29 8.30 -3.79
N SER A 183 -6.64 7.25 -4.29
CA SER A 183 -5.27 7.31 -4.77
C SER A 183 -5.18 6.83 -6.21
N LEU A 184 -4.17 7.28 -6.93
CA LEU A 184 -3.90 6.88 -8.30
C LEU A 184 -2.41 6.60 -8.44
N ALA A 185 -2.06 5.46 -9.02
CA ALA A 185 -0.67 5.10 -9.26
C ALA A 185 -0.49 4.50 -10.66
N GLU A 186 0.60 4.90 -11.32
CA GLU A 186 1.19 4.27 -12.51
C GLU A 186 2.64 3.84 -12.25
N ASP A 187 3.05 3.85 -10.97
CA ASP A 187 4.41 3.62 -10.53
C ASP A 187 4.48 2.80 -9.23
N CYS A 188 5.70 2.61 -8.71
CA CYS A 188 5.97 1.84 -7.50
C CYS A 188 5.66 2.60 -6.22
N ASN A 189 5.50 3.93 -6.29
CA ASN A 189 5.46 4.80 -5.12
C ASN A 189 6.58 4.47 -4.11
N LEU A 190 7.76 4.17 -4.66
CA LEU A 190 9.03 3.93 -3.97
C LEU A 190 10.00 4.99 -4.50
N SER A 191 10.50 5.90 -3.66
CA SER A 191 11.53 6.86 -4.08
C SER A 191 12.84 6.61 -3.30
N VAL A 192 13.91 7.28 -3.71
CA VAL A 192 15.24 7.13 -3.07
C VAL A 192 15.38 8.05 -1.86
N GLY A 193 14.53 9.10 -1.75
CA GLY A 193 14.47 10.01 -0.59
C GLY A 193 13.93 9.38 0.70
N TRP A 194 13.84 8.05 0.76
CA TRP A 194 13.39 7.24 1.90
C TRP A 194 14.58 6.68 2.71
N LEU A 195 15.80 7.09 2.35
CA LEU A 195 17.03 6.84 3.10
C LEU A 195 17.46 8.18 3.70
N PRO A 196 17.72 8.28 5.02
CA PRO A 196 18.54 9.38 5.52
C PRO A 196 19.93 9.34 4.88
#